data_AF-A0A7C0XAZ6-F1
#
_entry.id   AF-A0A7C0XAZ6-F1
#
_cell.length_a   1.000
_cell.length_b   1.000
_cell.length_c   1.000
_cell.angle_alpha   90.00
_cell.angle_beta   90.00
_cell.angle_gamma   90.00
#
_symmetry.space_group_name_H-M   'P 1'
#
loop_
_entity.id
_entity.type
_entity.pdbx_description
1 polymer ?
#
loop_
_entity_poly.entity_id
_entity_poly.type
_entity_poly.pdbx_seq_one_letter_code
_entity_poly.pdbx_strand_id
1 'polypeptide(L)'
;MKRLWVTLCASALFFTLVAGANAIPIAFDIAGAPDSSVALSNISTIGCTGIEATLSDNLDNVIFSLDYGESYTFDFFEIAVDGTGLGEADIEATLAFDEPYGSEITGKGNGGWVTIFTILGSISG
;
A
#
# COMPACT_ATOMS: atom_id res chain seq x y z
N MET A 1 -65.59 -36.73 -26.50
CA MET A 1 -65.19 -35.77 -25.45
C MET A 1 -63.79 -36.10 -24.99
N LYS A 2 -63.05 -35.09 -24.53
CA LYS A 2 -61.66 -35.06 -23.99
C LYS A 2 -60.55 -34.83 -25.02
N ARG A 3 -60.20 -33.54 -25.19
CA ARG A 3 -58.93 -33.09 -25.76
C ARG A 3 -57.95 -32.88 -24.61
N LEU A 4 -56.85 -33.63 -24.59
CA LEU A 4 -55.76 -33.47 -23.63
C LEU A 4 -54.86 -32.32 -24.12
N TRP A 5 -54.74 -31.27 -23.33
CA TRP A 5 -53.80 -30.18 -23.57
C TRP A 5 -52.50 -30.53 -22.88
N VAL A 6 -51.47 -30.88 -23.66
CA VAL A 6 -50.11 -31.06 -23.16
C VAL A 6 -49.41 -29.70 -23.25
N THR A 7 -49.40 -28.96 -22.15
CA THR A 7 -48.61 -27.73 -22.03
C THR A 7 -47.16 -28.12 -21.74
N LEU A 8 -46.34 -28.10 -22.79
CA LEU A 8 -44.89 -28.26 -22.71
C LEU A 8 -44.29 -26.97 -22.12
N CYS A 9 -44.05 -26.92 -20.81
CA CYS A 9 -43.24 -25.87 -20.19
C CYS A 9 -41.80 -26.05 -20.65
N ALA A 10 -41.41 -25.34 -21.71
CA ALA A 10 -40.02 -25.20 -22.12
C ALA A 10 -39.29 -24.31 -21.08
N SER A 11 -38.67 -24.94 -20.08
CA SER A 11 -37.73 -24.26 -19.19
C SER A 11 -36.47 -23.91 -19.98
N ALA A 12 -36.41 -22.69 -20.52
CA ALA A 12 -35.22 -22.17 -21.15
C ALA A 12 -34.13 -21.98 -20.07
N LEU A 13 -33.15 -22.89 -20.08
CA LEU A 13 -31.94 -22.78 -19.28
C LEU A 13 -31.14 -21.57 -19.81
N PHE A 14 -31.27 -20.42 -19.14
CA PHE A 14 -30.45 -19.24 -19.43
C PHE A 14 -29.02 -19.55 -18.95
N PHE A 15 -28.19 -20.05 -19.87
CA PHE A 15 -26.74 -20.07 -19.71
C PHE A 15 -26.24 -18.64 -19.87
N THR A 16 -26.19 -17.90 -18.76
CA THR A 16 -25.49 -16.61 -18.72
C THR A 16 -23.99 -16.91 -18.85
N LEU A 17 -23.45 -16.73 -20.06
CA LEU A 17 -22.02 -16.58 -20.28
C LEU A 17 -21.55 -15.40 -19.43
N VAL A 18 -20.94 -15.69 -18.28
CA VAL A 18 -20.12 -14.71 -17.57
C VAL A 18 -18.88 -14.53 -18.44
N ALA A 19 -18.95 -13.56 -19.37
CA ALA A 19 -17.74 -13.02 -19.96
C ALA A 19 -16.98 -12.35 -18.82
N GLY A 20 -15.88 -12.96 -18.37
CA GLY A 20 -14.96 -12.31 -17.46
C GLY A 20 -14.51 -11.02 -18.12
N ALA A 21 -14.81 -9.88 -17.51
CA ALA A 21 -14.23 -8.62 -17.91
C ALA A 21 -12.73 -8.73 -17.66
N ASN A 22 -11.94 -8.94 -18.71
CA ASN A 22 -10.48 -8.86 -18.62
C ASN A 22 -10.15 -7.38 -18.56
N ALA A 23 -10.01 -6.85 -17.34
CA ALA A 23 -9.43 -5.53 -17.16
C ALA A 23 -7.99 -5.58 -17.68
N ILE A 24 -7.55 -4.51 -18.35
CA ILE A 24 -6.14 -4.37 -18.69
C ILE A 24 -5.41 -4.01 -17.40
N PRO A 25 -4.36 -4.77 -17.00
CA PRO A 25 -3.57 -4.43 -15.83
C PRO A 25 -3.03 -3.00 -15.93
N ILE A 26 -3.04 -2.27 -14.81
CA ILE A 26 -2.47 -0.91 -14.74
C ILE A 26 -1.04 -1.04 -14.22
N ALA A 27 -0.09 -0.51 -14.98
CA ALA A 27 1.29 -0.37 -14.54
C ALA A 27 1.43 0.82 -13.59
N PHE A 28 2.19 0.61 -12.53
CA PHE A 28 2.58 1.61 -11.54
C PHE A 28 4.10 1.69 -11.52
N ASP A 29 4.61 2.91 -11.58
CA ASP A 29 6.02 3.25 -11.45
C ASP A 29 6.14 4.27 -10.32
N ILE A 30 6.83 3.90 -9.25
CA ILE A 30 6.97 4.74 -8.06
C ILE A 30 8.09 5.76 -8.29
N ALA A 31 7.76 7.04 -8.14
CA ALA A 31 8.77 8.08 -8.14
C ALA A 31 9.42 8.14 -6.75
N GLY A 32 10.75 8.08 -6.65
CA GLY A 32 11.49 8.33 -5.42
C GLY A 32 11.75 9.82 -5.21
N ALA A 33 12.90 10.16 -4.62
CA ALA A 33 13.22 11.56 -4.34
C ALA A 33 13.52 12.33 -5.64
N PRO A 34 13.07 13.59 -5.78
CA PRO A 34 12.46 14.44 -4.74
C PRO A 34 10.94 14.39 -4.65
N ASP A 35 10.25 13.66 -5.53
CA ASP A 35 8.79 13.71 -5.67
C ASP A 35 8.09 12.93 -4.54
N SER A 36 8.64 11.77 -4.15
CA SER A 36 8.32 11.13 -2.87
C SER A 36 9.14 11.73 -1.73
N SER A 37 8.55 11.76 -0.53
CA SER A 37 9.23 12.26 0.67
C SER A 37 8.73 11.61 1.95
N VAL A 38 9.59 11.58 2.96
CA VAL A 38 9.26 11.21 4.33
C VAL A 38 9.84 12.26 5.27
N ALA A 39 9.06 12.65 6.27
CA ALA A 39 9.47 13.59 7.29
C ALA A 39 8.97 13.15 8.66
N LEU A 40 9.81 13.36 9.67
CA LEU A 40 9.47 13.16 11.07
C LEU A 40 9.21 14.51 11.73
N SER A 41 8.17 14.57 12.57
CA SER A 41 7.82 15.75 13.35
C SER A 41 7.34 15.38 14.75
N ASN A 42 7.20 16.37 15.63
CA ASN A 42 6.76 16.19 17.02
C ASN A 42 7.51 15.09 17.79
N ILE A 43 8.83 14.98 17.53
CA ILE A 43 9.68 13.95 18.10
C ILE A 43 9.83 14.16 19.61
N SER A 44 9.43 13.16 20.39
CA SER A 44 9.61 13.11 21.85
C SER A 44 10.37 11.84 22.20
N THR A 45 11.55 11.97 22.83
CA THR A 45 12.40 10.82 23.15
C THR A 45 12.88 10.85 24.59
N ILE A 46 13.08 9.65 25.16
CA ILE A 46 13.72 9.43 26.45
C ILE A 46 14.83 8.39 26.22
N GLY A 47 16.09 8.84 26.25
CA GLY A 47 17.28 7.97 26.17
C GLY A 47 17.84 7.72 24.76
N CYS A 48 17.10 8.04 23.70
CA CYS A 48 17.60 7.96 22.32
C CYS A 48 18.46 9.19 21.98
N THR A 49 19.51 8.98 21.17
CA THR A 49 20.43 10.04 20.74
C THR A 49 20.08 10.61 19.36
N GLY A 50 19.28 9.88 18.57
CA GLY A 50 18.83 10.32 17.25
C GLY A 50 17.71 9.45 16.71
N ILE A 51 16.88 10.03 15.85
CA ILE A 51 15.93 9.33 15.00
C ILE A 51 15.98 9.98 13.61
N GLU A 52 16.03 9.15 12.58
CA GLU A 52 16.05 9.57 11.19
C GLU A 52 15.09 8.70 10.38
N ALA A 53 14.42 9.31 9.40
CA ALA A 53 13.64 8.59 8.41
C ALA A 53 14.23 8.87 7.02
N THR A 54 14.45 7.82 6.26
CA THR A 54 14.99 7.88 4.90
C THR A 54 14.09 7.09 3.97
N LEU A 55 13.87 7.59 2.75
CA LEU A 55 13.19 6.79 1.73
C LEU A 55 13.98 5.50 1.46
N SER A 56 13.30 4.44 1.06
CA SER A 56 13.98 3.19 0.70
C SER A 56 14.91 3.42 -0.49
N ASP A 57 16.15 2.90 -0.42
CA ASP A 57 17.15 3.02 -1.49
C ASP A 57 16.66 2.42 -2.83
N ASN A 58 15.68 1.53 -2.80
CA ASN A 58 15.14 0.87 -3.99
C ASN A 58 13.84 1.51 -4.51
N LEU A 59 13.37 2.60 -3.90
CA LEU A 59 12.05 3.17 -4.19
C LEU A 59 11.87 3.54 -5.67
N ASP A 60 12.89 4.17 -6.28
CA ASP A 60 12.94 4.55 -7.71
C ASP A 60 12.93 3.36 -8.68
N ASN A 61 13.06 2.12 -8.18
CA ASN A 61 13.06 0.92 -9.01
C ASN A 61 11.80 0.07 -8.80
N VAL A 62 10.82 0.57 -8.03
CA VAL A 62 9.59 -0.16 -7.74
C VAL A 62 8.61 0.03 -8.88
N ILE A 63 8.60 -0.93 -9.80
CA ILE A 63 7.67 -1.01 -10.93
C ILE A 63 6.84 -2.28 -10.79
N PHE A 64 5.52 -2.16 -10.81
CA PHE A 64 4.60 -3.29 -10.71
C PHE A 64 3.34 -3.06 -11.53
N SER A 65 2.55 -4.11 -11.72
CA SER A 65 1.27 -4.03 -12.41
C SER A 65 0.20 -4.68 -11.56
N LEU A 66 -0.98 -4.06 -11.48
CA LEU A 66 -2.11 -4.59 -10.73
C LEU A 66 -3.32 -4.79 -11.63
N ASP A 67 -3.94 -5.96 -11.51
CA ASP A 67 -5.30 -6.20 -11.99
C ASP A 67 -6.35 -5.67 -11.00
N TYR A 68 -7.61 -5.66 -11.45
CA TYR A 68 -8.71 -5.19 -10.62
C TYR A 68 -8.83 -5.98 -9.31
N GLY A 69 -8.72 -5.26 -8.20
CA GLY A 69 -8.82 -5.83 -6.85
C GLY A 69 -7.53 -6.46 -6.33
N GLU A 70 -6.45 -6.41 -7.10
CA GLU A 70 -5.13 -6.81 -6.61
C GLU A 70 -4.51 -5.73 -5.73
N SER A 71 -3.49 -6.13 -4.96
CA SER A 71 -2.75 -5.24 -4.07
C SER A 71 -1.27 -5.59 -4.11
N TYR A 72 -0.43 -4.57 -4.02
CA TYR A 72 1.02 -4.70 -3.97
C TYR A 72 1.55 -4.03 -2.70
N THR A 73 2.55 -4.65 -2.07
CA THR A 73 3.21 -4.14 -0.86
C THR A 73 4.69 -4.02 -1.13
N PHE A 74 5.27 -2.89 -0.74
CA PHE A 74 6.69 -2.59 -0.85
C PHE A 74 7.13 -1.71 0.33
N ASP A 75 8.44 -1.64 0.54
CA ASP A 75 9.05 -0.83 1.57
C ASP A 75 9.19 0.62 1.07
N PHE A 76 8.45 1.56 1.67
CA PHE A 76 8.44 2.97 1.24
C PHE A 76 9.57 3.78 1.87
N PHE A 77 9.78 3.62 3.18
CA PHE A 77 10.83 4.31 3.93
C PHE A 77 11.29 3.44 5.10
N GLU A 78 12.45 3.79 5.63
CA GLU A 78 13.05 3.16 6.79
C GLU A 78 13.20 4.20 7.91
N ILE A 79 13.05 3.76 9.16
CA ILE A 79 13.34 4.58 10.34
C ILE A 79 14.53 3.97 11.07
N ALA A 80 15.59 4.76 11.21
CA ALA A 80 16.74 4.45 12.05
C ALA A 80 16.62 5.19 13.38
N VAL A 81 16.81 4.45 14.48
CA VAL A 81 16.84 5.00 15.84
C VAL A 81 18.20 4.70 16.46
N ASP A 82 18.90 5.74 16.87
CA ASP A 82 20.18 5.63 17.55
C ASP A 82 20.02 5.70 19.07
N GLY A 83 20.74 4.81 19.76
CA GLY A 83 20.80 4.74 21.22
C GLY A 83 19.82 3.73 21.81
N THR A 84 19.52 3.91 23.09
CA THR A 84 18.59 3.06 23.85
C THR A 84 17.59 3.93 24.56
N GLY A 85 16.31 3.73 24.28
CA GLY A 85 15.27 4.58 24.81
C GLY A 85 13.92 4.28 24.23
N LEU A 86 12.98 5.14 24.55
CA LEU A 86 11.63 5.11 24.00
C LEU A 86 11.27 6.49 23.49
N GLY A 87 10.43 6.54 22.48
CA GLY A 87 9.98 7.79 21.92
C GLY A 87 8.79 7.63 21.00
N GLU A 88 8.26 8.77 20.61
CA GLU A 88 7.14 8.91 19.69
C GLU A 88 7.48 10.00 18.69
N ALA A 89 7.03 9.81 17.45
CA ALA A 89 7.15 10.79 16.39
C ALA A 89 5.93 10.71 15.47
N ASP A 90 5.53 11.85 14.93
CA ASP A 90 4.58 11.92 13.85
C ASP A 90 5.32 11.73 12.52
N ILE A 91 4.78 10.88 11.66
CA ILE A 91 5.33 10.55 10.35
C ILE A 91 4.43 11.17 9.28
N GLU A 92 5.03 12.04 8.46
CA GLU A 92 4.42 12.59 7.26
C GLU A 92 5.12 12.00 6.03
N ALA A 93 4.33 11.36 5.17
CA ALA A 93 4.81 10.60 4.03
C ALA A 93 4.02 10.99 2.78
N THR A 94 4.74 11.32 1.70
CA THR A 94 4.17 11.62 0.39
C THR A 94 4.71 10.61 -0.60
N LEU A 95 3.82 9.79 -1.16
CA LEU A 95 4.13 8.84 -2.23
C LEU A 95 3.72 9.45 -3.57
N ALA A 96 4.69 9.60 -4.47
CA ALA A 96 4.49 10.04 -5.84
C ALA A 96 4.70 8.87 -6.81
N PHE A 97 4.14 9.02 -8.01
CA PHE A 97 4.21 8.02 -9.07
C PHE A 97 4.65 8.69 -10.38
N ASP A 98 5.62 8.10 -11.07
CA ASP A 98 5.94 8.43 -12.46
C ASP A 98 4.84 7.90 -13.38
N GLU A 99 4.31 6.71 -13.09
CA GLU A 99 3.16 6.14 -13.79
C GLU A 99 2.13 5.53 -12.82
N PRO A 100 0.82 5.73 -13.08
CA PRO A 100 0.25 6.67 -14.04
C PRO A 100 0.48 8.13 -13.61
N TYR A 101 0.92 8.97 -14.55
CA TYR A 101 1.29 10.39 -14.30
C TYR A 101 0.21 11.19 -13.55
N GLY A 102 0.65 12.03 -12.61
CA GLY A 102 -0.21 12.95 -11.85
C GLY A 102 -0.93 12.31 -10.66
N SER A 103 -0.49 11.11 -10.26
CA SER A 103 -0.96 10.44 -9.06
C SER A 103 -0.01 10.78 -7.92
N GLU A 104 -0.48 11.55 -6.95
CA GLU A 104 0.23 11.77 -5.68
C GLU A 104 -0.73 11.40 -4.54
N ILE A 105 -0.23 10.63 -3.58
CA ILE A 105 -1.00 10.22 -2.41
C ILE A 105 -0.21 10.60 -1.16
N THR A 106 -0.78 11.50 -0.36
CA THR A 106 -0.21 11.90 0.94
C THR A 106 -0.86 11.12 2.06
N GLY A 107 -0.05 10.54 2.95
CA GLY A 107 -0.48 9.85 4.17
C GLY A 107 0.12 10.50 5.42
N LYS A 108 -0.61 10.40 6.54
CA LYS A 108 -0.10 10.77 7.87
C LYS A 108 -0.32 9.61 8.83
N GLY A 109 0.70 9.31 9.63
CA GLY A 109 0.66 8.28 10.66
C GLY A 109 1.39 8.72 11.92
N ASN A 110 1.14 8.03 13.03
CA ASN A 110 1.89 8.18 14.26
C ASN A 110 2.39 6.79 14.67
N GLY A 111 3.68 6.72 15.06
CA GLY A 111 4.30 5.50 15.55
C GLY A 111 5.16 5.78 16.78
N GLY A 112 5.09 4.86 17.74
CA GLY A 112 6.00 4.83 18.89
C GLY A 112 7.06 3.74 18.72
N TRP A 113 8.25 3.94 19.29
CA TRP A 113 9.31 2.93 19.30
C TRP A 113 9.86 2.71 20.71
N VAL A 114 10.39 1.51 20.91
CA VAL A 114 11.11 1.12 22.12
C VAL A 114 12.38 0.38 21.70
N THR A 115 13.54 0.92 22.05
CA THR A 115 14.85 0.32 21.80
C THR A 115 15.46 -0.11 23.14
N ILE A 116 15.44 -1.41 23.42
CA ILE A 116 16.12 -2.01 24.58
C ILE A 116 17.33 -2.75 24.03
N PHE A 117 18.54 -2.18 24.20
CA PHE A 117 19.82 -2.75 23.77
C PHE A 117 19.85 -3.28 22.32
N THR A 118 20.12 -2.42 21.32
CA THR A 118 20.56 -2.80 19.94
C THR A 118 19.83 -4.00 19.32
N ILE A 119 18.53 -4.12 19.54
CA ILE A 119 17.67 -4.97 18.73
C ILE A 119 16.85 -4.00 17.87
N LEU A 120 17.21 -3.95 16.59
CA LEU A 120 16.46 -3.29 15.53
C LEU A 120 15.07 -3.94 15.45
N GLY A 121 14.12 -3.40 16.20
CA GLY A 121 12.72 -3.79 16.12
C GLY A 121 12.05 -3.03 14.99
N SER A 122 11.64 -3.76 13.94
CA SER A 122 10.83 -3.23 12.85
C SER A 122 9.49 -2.69 13.38
N ILE A 123 9.13 -1.48 12.94
CA ILE A 123 7.82 -0.86 13.18
C ILE A 123 6.97 -1.17 11.95
N SER A 124 5.88 -1.92 12.11
CA SER A 124 4.86 -2.09 11.07
C SER A 124 3.65 -1.22 11.41
N GLY A 125 3.34 -0.27 10.53
CA GLY A 125 2.08 0.48 10.49
C GLY A 125 1.26 0.06 9.29
#